data_AF-A0A6N2TRI6-F1
#
_entry.id   AF-A0A6N2TRI6-F1
#
_cell.length_a   1.000
_cell.length_b   1.000
_cell.length_c   1.000
_cell.angle_alpha   90.00
_cell.angle_beta   90.00
_cell.angle_gamma   90.00
#
_symmetry.space_group_name_H-M   'P 1'
#
loop_
_entity.id
_entity.type
_entity.pdbx_description
1 polymer ?
#
loop_
_entity_poly.entity_id
_entity_poly.type
_entity_poly.pdbx_seq_one_letter_code
_entity_poly.pdbx_strand_id
1 'polypeptide(L)'
;MPSTLQFANGNSTNYLYGADGMKRRVTHKTAIANISVPMGQIKELASSQISQTNTTDYCNNVIYENGVLSMILTEEGYVTLSGDAPIYHYYLKDHQGNNRVVINQASTVEQINHYYPFGGLFEVNTTTSGIQSYKYNGKELDRIHGVDWYDYEARMYDGALGRFTTVDPLTEKYYSTNLYAYCKNNPINRIDPDGKDDYLLEPRGRLHNCTPYAQRGKSGVDKLHSYSGNSKSPMGKSITVKSGLLSQMLEVQKKEEGYSTYGSTRNIEDAAEVFKFAADNSKAEWKFDVYNDDGAFTAVVATDQKENNVQNGDYAQKELSVNGTKVVNIHSHPDPNGTKGGSDKDMENAKRSSARNGVYFKANQTLYEYNGTQSNIREIPIQSAVDLLRQLGIY
;
A
#
# COMPACT_ATOMS: atom_id res chain seq x y z
N MET A 1 -11.33 13.74 -10.00
CA MET A 1 -9.97 14.31 -9.85
C MET A 1 -9.96 15.69 -10.49
N PRO A 2 -9.19 16.64 -9.97
CA PRO A 2 -9.12 18.00 -10.52
C PRO A 2 -8.57 17.96 -11.93
N SER A 3 -9.21 18.62 -12.90
CA SER A 3 -8.73 18.66 -14.30
C SER A 3 -7.94 19.93 -14.61
N THR A 4 -8.39 21.07 -14.11
CA THR A 4 -7.78 22.37 -14.38
C THR A 4 -7.93 23.32 -13.18
N LEU A 5 -6.86 24.05 -12.88
CA LEU A 5 -6.85 25.22 -12.00
C LEU A 5 -6.51 26.45 -12.85
N GLN A 6 -7.25 27.54 -12.73
CA GLN A 6 -6.94 28.80 -13.43
C GLN A 6 -7.06 30.00 -12.49
N PHE A 7 -6.02 30.85 -12.53
CA PHE A 7 -5.92 32.07 -11.74
C PHE A 7 -6.55 33.24 -12.50
N ALA A 8 -6.94 34.28 -11.76
CA ALA A 8 -7.55 35.48 -12.34
C ALA A 8 -6.64 36.21 -13.35
N ASN A 9 -5.32 36.05 -13.24
CA ASN A 9 -4.34 36.59 -14.19
C ASN A 9 -4.16 35.73 -15.45
N GLY A 10 -4.95 34.66 -15.62
CA GLY A 10 -4.91 33.76 -16.77
C GLY A 10 -3.95 32.57 -16.65
N ASN A 11 -3.03 32.56 -15.67
CA ASN A 11 -2.17 31.40 -15.43
C ASN A 11 -3.02 30.17 -15.15
N SER A 12 -2.61 29.01 -15.64
CA SER A 12 -3.36 27.77 -15.43
C SER A 12 -2.48 26.54 -15.25
N THR A 13 -2.99 25.58 -14.50
CA THR A 13 -2.42 24.25 -14.35
C THR A 13 -3.43 23.23 -14.82
N ASN A 14 -3.02 22.35 -15.72
CA ASN A 14 -3.87 21.28 -16.26
C ASN A 14 -3.31 19.92 -15.84
N TYR A 15 -4.18 19.01 -15.43
CA TYR A 15 -3.83 17.70 -14.93
C TYR A 15 -4.44 16.62 -15.85
N LEU A 16 -3.62 15.68 -16.27
CA LEU A 16 -4.02 14.51 -17.05
C LEU A 16 -3.85 13.25 -16.20
N TYR A 17 -4.89 12.43 -16.15
CA TYR A 17 -4.90 11.16 -15.42
C TYR A 17 -5.17 9.99 -16.35
N GLY A 18 -4.65 8.82 -16.01
CA GLY A 18 -5.01 7.55 -16.65
C GLY A 18 -6.40 7.08 -16.22
N ALA A 19 -6.92 6.05 -16.90
CA ALA A 19 -8.20 5.42 -16.53
C ALA A 19 -8.16 4.73 -15.16
N ASP A 20 -6.95 4.44 -14.67
CA ASP A 20 -6.64 3.94 -13.33
C ASP A 20 -6.65 5.06 -12.25
N GLY A 21 -6.84 6.32 -12.63
CA GLY A 21 -6.80 7.46 -11.73
C GLY A 21 -5.38 7.92 -11.36
N MET A 22 -4.33 7.33 -11.94
CA MET A 22 -2.97 7.80 -11.71
C MET A 22 -2.67 9.06 -12.52
N LYS A 23 -2.07 10.06 -11.89
CA LYS A 23 -1.61 11.28 -12.56
C LYS A 23 -0.53 10.92 -13.58
N ARG A 24 -0.72 11.34 -14.83
CA ARG A 24 0.18 11.09 -15.96
C ARG A 24 0.93 12.32 -16.40
N ARG A 25 0.30 13.50 -16.35
CA ARG A 25 0.92 14.76 -16.76
C ARG A 25 0.36 15.94 -15.99
N VAL A 26 1.23 16.91 -15.70
CA VAL A 26 0.85 18.27 -15.31
C VAL A 26 1.36 19.24 -16.36
N THR A 27 0.54 20.21 -16.75
CA THR A 27 0.93 21.27 -17.68
C THR A 27 0.58 22.63 -17.11
N HIS A 28 1.62 23.40 -16.77
CA HIS A 28 1.52 24.78 -16.31
C HIS A 28 1.64 25.73 -17.50
N LYS A 29 0.68 26.64 -17.65
CA LYS A 29 0.65 27.68 -18.68
C LYS A 29 0.68 29.04 -18.01
N THR A 30 1.75 29.80 -18.24
CA THR A 30 1.87 31.20 -17.80
C THR A 30 1.25 32.09 -18.86
N ALA A 31 0.29 32.94 -18.47
CA ALA A 31 -0.30 33.92 -19.36
C ALA A 31 0.65 35.10 -19.61
N ILE A 32 0.43 35.85 -20.69
CA ILE A 32 1.04 37.18 -20.85
C ILE A 32 0.41 38.18 -19.86
N ALA A 33 1.06 39.33 -19.66
CA ALA A 33 0.52 40.40 -18.83
C ALA A 33 -0.85 40.90 -19.36
N ASN A 34 -1.67 41.44 -18.45
CA ASN A 34 -2.99 42.01 -18.74
C ASN A 34 -4.07 41.02 -19.22
N ILE A 35 -3.85 39.71 -19.05
CA ILE A 35 -4.94 38.74 -19.13
C ILE A 35 -5.76 38.78 -17.83
N SER A 36 -7.08 38.77 -17.97
CA SER A 36 -8.01 38.67 -16.85
C SER A 36 -9.05 37.61 -17.15
N VAL A 37 -9.16 36.64 -16.25
CA VAL A 37 -10.19 35.59 -16.26
C VAL A 37 -11.03 35.78 -14.99
N PRO A 38 -12.35 35.95 -15.10
CA PRO A 38 -13.20 36.05 -13.92
C PRO A 38 -13.06 34.83 -13.01
N MET A 39 -12.97 35.06 -11.69
CA MET A 39 -12.95 33.97 -10.71
C MET A 39 -14.16 33.06 -10.87
N GLY A 40 -13.93 31.75 -10.80
CA GLY A 40 -14.97 30.73 -10.99
C GLY A 40 -15.22 30.34 -12.45
N GLN A 41 -14.53 30.97 -13.41
CA GLN A 41 -14.55 30.56 -14.82
C GLN A 41 -13.23 29.92 -15.23
N ILE A 42 -13.32 28.95 -16.14
CA ILE A 42 -12.18 28.42 -16.89
C ILE A 42 -12.31 28.92 -18.32
N LYS A 43 -11.30 29.62 -18.80
CA LYS A 43 -11.20 30.14 -20.16
C LYS A 43 -9.92 29.62 -20.80
N GLU A 44 -10.09 28.90 -21.90
CA GLU A 44 -8.96 28.49 -22.72
C GLU A 44 -8.35 29.72 -23.41
N LEU A 45 -7.04 29.91 -23.20
CA LEU A 45 -6.28 31.02 -23.77
C LEU A 45 -5.70 30.61 -25.12
N ALA A 46 -5.70 31.54 -26.08
CA ALA A 46 -5.02 31.34 -27.35
C ALA A 46 -3.50 31.23 -27.14
N SER A 47 -2.79 30.53 -28.03
CA SER A 47 -1.33 30.39 -27.94
C SER A 47 -0.59 31.73 -27.89
N SER A 48 -1.12 32.78 -28.53
CA SER A 48 -0.56 34.14 -28.48
C SER A 48 -0.70 34.84 -27.12
N GLN A 49 -1.52 34.28 -26.22
CA GLN A 49 -1.78 34.80 -24.87
C GLN A 49 -0.99 34.03 -23.79
N ILE A 50 -0.19 33.05 -24.19
CA ILE A 50 0.62 32.21 -23.30
C ILE A 50 2.08 32.58 -23.50
N SER A 51 2.75 32.99 -22.42
CA SER A 51 4.17 33.36 -22.42
C SER A 51 5.08 32.15 -22.24
N GLN A 52 4.63 31.14 -21.47
CA GLN A 52 5.41 29.96 -21.15
C GLN A 52 4.50 28.76 -20.94
N THR A 53 4.96 27.58 -21.34
CA THR A 53 4.33 26.30 -21.01
C THR A 53 5.38 25.34 -20.47
N ASN A 54 5.17 24.84 -19.27
CA ASN A 54 5.99 23.82 -18.65
C ASN A 54 5.17 22.54 -18.50
N THR A 55 5.77 21.40 -18.78
CA THR A 55 5.10 20.10 -18.68
C THR A 55 5.92 19.14 -17.84
N THR A 56 5.26 18.41 -16.94
CA THR A 56 5.85 17.31 -16.18
C THR A 56 5.08 16.03 -16.48
N ASP A 57 5.77 15.00 -16.96
CA ASP A 57 5.23 13.68 -17.27
C ASP A 57 5.69 12.65 -16.24
N TYR A 58 4.74 11.84 -15.76
CA TYR A 58 4.93 10.84 -14.71
C TYR A 58 4.77 9.44 -15.28
N CYS A 59 5.89 8.73 -15.40
CA CYS A 59 5.98 7.33 -15.82
C CYS A 59 6.40 6.46 -14.63
N ASN A 60 5.46 6.29 -13.69
CA ASN A 60 5.70 5.66 -12.39
C ASN A 60 6.77 6.41 -11.61
N ASN A 61 7.93 5.80 -11.39
CA ASN A 61 9.06 6.42 -10.70
C ASN A 61 9.94 7.27 -11.62
N VAL A 62 9.67 7.33 -12.93
CA VAL A 62 10.46 8.12 -13.89
C VAL A 62 9.71 9.41 -14.24
N ILE A 63 10.37 10.55 -14.07
CA ILE A 63 9.80 11.89 -14.25
C ILE A 63 10.51 12.60 -15.41
N TYR A 64 9.73 13.10 -16.35
CA TYR A 64 10.23 13.94 -17.44
C TYR A 64 9.71 15.36 -17.29
N GLU A 65 10.58 16.34 -17.51
CA GLU A 65 10.23 17.75 -17.55
C GLU A 65 10.46 18.27 -18.98
N ASN A 66 9.42 18.84 -19.57
CA ASN A 66 9.42 19.35 -20.94
C ASN A 66 9.91 18.32 -21.98
N GLY A 67 9.58 17.04 -21.74
CA GLY A 67 9.98 15.92 -22.60
C GLY A 67 11.39 15.39 -22.36
N VAL A 68 12.15 15.96 -21.43
CA VAL A 68 13.50 15.52 -21.07
C VAL A 68 13.46 14.77 -19.74
N LEU A 69 14.18 13.65 -19.66
CA LEU A 69 14.29 12.88 -18.42
C LEU A 69 14.97 13.74 -17.34
N SER A 70 14.22 14.06 -16.28
CA SER A 70 14.68 14.93 -15.19
C SER A 70 15.14 14.10 -13.99
N MET A 71 14.30 13.13 -13.58
CA MET A 71 14.47 12.45 -12.31
C MET A 71 13.97 10.99 -12.35
N ILE A 72 14.64 10.11 -11.61
CA ILE A 72 14.14 8.78 -11.27
C ILE A 72 14.01 8.68 -9.75
N LEU A 73 12.80 8.47 -9.25
CA LEU A 73 12.52 8.26 -7.83
C LEU A 73 12.99 6.87 -7.39
N THR A 74 13.54 6.83 -6.18
CA THR A 74 13.94 5.61 -5.47
C THR A 74 13.27 5.56 -4.11
N GLU A 75 13.33 4.41 -3.42
CA GLU A 75 12.77 4.26 -2.08
C GLU A 75 13.38 5.26 -1.07
N GLU A 76 14.67 5.53 -1.22
CA GLU A 76 15.46 6.36 -0.30
C GLU A 76 15.70 7.78 -0.79
N GLY A 77 15.21 8.15 -1.97
CA GLY A 77 15.59 9.43 -2.58
C GLY A 77 15.24 9.53 -4.06
N TYR A 78 16.20 10.01 -4.85
CA TYR A 78 16.05 10.14 -6.29
C TYR A 78 17.41 10.22 -6.98
N VAL A 79 17.40 10.01 -8.29
CA VAL A 79 18.56 10.14 -9.18
C VAL A 79 18.27 11.23 -10.20
N THR A 80 19.21 12.16 -10.38
CA THR A 80 19.19 13.11 -11.50
C THR A 80 20.15 12.64 -12.59
N LEU A 81 19.77 12.90 -13.85
CA LEU A 81 20.51 12.44 -15.04
C LEU A 81 21.03 13.61 -15.87
N SER A 82 21.28 14.76 -15.23
CA SER A 82 21.80 15.96 -15.89
C SER A 82 23.32 15.86 -16.11
N GLY A 83 23.73 15.33 -17.27
CA GLY A 83 25.13 15.23 -17.71
C GLY A 83 25.55 13.80 -18.06
N ASP A 84 26.86 13.51 -18.00
CA ASP A 84 27.42 12.23 -18.44
C ASP A 84 27.26 11.10 -17.40
N ALA A 85 26.98 11.43 -16.13
CA ALA A 85 26.88 10.45 -15.04
C ALA A 85 25.68 10.72 -14.11
N PRO A 86 24.99 9.68 -13.62
CA PRO A 86 23.89 9.82 -12.67
C PRO A 86 24.38 10.38 -11.33
N ILE A 87 23.59 11.29 -10.74
CA ILE A 87 23.84 11.83 -9.40
C ILE A 87 22.74 11.34 -8.47
N TYR A 88 23.12 10.69 -7.37
CA TYR A 88 22.20 10.17 -6.37
C TYR A 88 21.97 11.18 -5.26
N HIS A 89 20.71 11.28 -4.86
CA HIS A 89 20.23 12.14 -3.79
C HIS A 89 19.42 11.28 -2.81
N TYR A 90 19.58 11.53 -1.52
CA TYR A 90 19.00 10.74 -0.44
C TYR A 90 18.18 11.63 0.49
N TYR A 91 17.03 11.10 0.93
CA TYR A 91 16.13 11.75 1.87
C TYR A 91 16.40 11.29 3.29
N LEU A 92 16.72 12.22 4.18
CA LEU A 92 16.65 12.02 5.62
C LEU A 92 15.25 12.40 6.09
N LYS A 93 14.48 11.39 6.51
CA LYS A 93 13.05 11.53 6.83
C LYS A 93 12.83 11.59 8.34
N ASP A 94 11.75 12.25 8.78
CA ASP A 94 11.29 12.17 10.19
C ASP A 94 10.41 10.93 10.43
N HIS A 95 9.86 10.81 11.64
CA HIS A 95 9.02 9.67 12.03
C HIS A 95 7.73 9.54 11.20
N GLN A 96 7.33 10.59 10.49
CA GLN A 96 6.18 10.60 9.61
C GLN A 96 6.55 10.44 8.12
N GLY A 97 7.81 10.16 7.84
CA GLY A 97 8.31 10.07 6.47
C GLY A 97 8.44 11.42 5.77
N ASN A 98 8.33 12.55 6.47
CA ASN A 98 8.52 13.86 5.85
C ASN A 98 9.99 14.04 5.50
N ASN A 99 10.29 14.48 4.29
CA ASN A 99 11.66 14.74 3.87
C ASN A 99 12.21 15.96 4.62
N ARG A 100 13.12 15.77 5.59
CA ARG A 100 13.72 16.84 6.40
C ARG A 100 15.00 17.38 5.79
N VAL A 101 15.82 16.52 5.22
CA VAL A 101 17.10 16.90 4.62
C VAL A 101 17.30 16.09 3.35
N VAL A 102 17.76 16.75 2.29
CA VAL A 102 18.25 16.11 1.07
C VAL A 102 19.77 16.21 1.07
N ILE A 103 20.45 15.07 0.89
CA ILE A 103 21.90 15.01 0.73
C ILE A 103 22.25 14.34 -0.60
N ASN A 104 23.31 14.76 -1.26
CA ASN A 104 23.82 14.03 -2.42
C ASN A 104 24.75 12.87 -2.04
N GLN A 105 25.17 12.10 -3.03
CA GLN A 105 26.13 10.99 -2.90
C GLN A 105 27.49 11.38 -2.30
N ALA A 106 27.87 12.66 -2.33
CA ALA A 106 29.05 13.16 -1.66
C ALA A 106 28.77 13.63 -0.21
N SER A 107 27.60 13.28 0.34
CA SER A 107 27.13 13.70 1.68
C SER A 107 27.03 15.21 1.87
N THR A 108 26.91 15.97 0.78
CA THR A 108 26.66 17.41 0.85
C THR A 108 25.18 17.67 1.05
N VAL A 109 24.84 18.53 2.00
CA VAL A 109 23.45 18.96 2.23
C VAL A 109 23.00 19.86 1.11
N GLU A 110 21.99 19.43 0.38
CA GLU A 110 21.41 20.18 -0.74
C GLU A 110 20.18 20.95 -0.30
N GLN A 111 19.37 20.41 0.60
CA GLN A 111 18.13 21.05 1.02
C GLN A 111 17.77 20.68 2.46
N ILE A 112 17.20 21.64 3.19
CA ILE A 112 16.66 21.44 4.54
C ILE A 112 15.23 21.94 4.56
N ASN A 113 14.30 21.06 4.91
CA ASN A 113 12.89 21.35 5.04
C ASN A 113 12.45 21.18 6.50
N HIS A 114 11.66 22.12 6.98
CA HIS A 114 10.89 21.97 8.21
C HIS A 114 9.42 22.17 7.89
N TYR A 115 8.56 21.63 8.74
CA TYR A 115 7.12 21.64 8.51
C TYR A 115 6.39 22.11 9.76
N TYR A 116 5.39 22.96 9.57
CA TYR A 116 4.32 23.11 10.53
C TYR A 116 3.54 21.79 10.64
N PRO A 117 2.77 21.57 11.72
CA PRO A 117 2.06 20.31 11.94
C PRO A 117 1.23 19.82 10.75
N PHE A 118 0.58 20.73 10.02
CA PHE A 118 -0.25 20.45 8.85
C PHE A 118 0.53 20.48 7.52
N GLY A 119 1.85 20.39 7.53
CA GLY A 119 2.64 20.28 6.31
C GLY A 119 2.95 21.60 5.61
N GLY A 120 2.49 22.74 6.15
CA GLY A 120 2.98 24.06 5.75
C GLY A 120 4.50 24.12 5.85
N LEU A 121 5.16 24.47 4.75
CA LEU A 121 6.61 24.41 4.65
C LEU A 121 7.27 25.61 5.35
N PHE A 122 8.19 25.32 6.26
CA PHE A 122 9.08 26.28 6.92
C PHE A 122 10.49 26.06 6.36
N GLU A 123 10.81 26.69 5.23
CA GLU A 123 12.13 26.58 4.61
C GLU A 123 13.16 27.44 5.35
N VAL A 124 14.30 26.84 5.70
CA VAL A 124 15.35 27.51 6.51
C VAL A 124 16.36 28.27 5.65
N ASN A 125 16.40 28.04 4.34
CA ASN A 125 17.33 28.71 3.46
C ASN A 125 16.79 28.83 2.02
N THR A 126 16.75 30.06 1.48
CA THR A 126 16.20 30.35 0.15
C THR A 126 17.13 29.90 -0.97
N THR A 127 18.44 29.79 -0.73
CA THR A 127 19.41 29.35 -1.76
C THR A 127 19.34 27.86 -2.06
N THR A 128 18.71 27.08 -1.18
CA THR A 128 18.51 25.62 -1.30
C THR A 128 17.03 25.24 -1.45
N SER A 129 16.17 26.24 -1.61
CA SER A 129 14.74 26.05 -1.88
C SER A 129 14.51 25.57 -3.32
N GLY A 130 13.46 24.76 -3.52
CA GLY A 130 13.01 24.40 -4.87
C GLY A 130 13.86 23.38 -5.65
N ILE A 131 14.87 22.74 -5.05
CA ILE A 131 15.71 21.74 -5.74
C ILE A 131 14.92 20.51 -6.22
N GLN A 132 13.91 20.10 -5.46
CA GLN A 132 13.05 18.96 -5.76
C GLN A 132 11.67 19.17 -5.10
N SER A 133 10.64 18.51 -5.60
CA SER A 133 9.23 18.81 -5.23
C SER A 133 8.64 17.90 -4.15
N TYR A 134 9.23 16.78 -3.79
CA TYR A 134 8.73 15.83 -2.78
C TYR A 134 9.09 16.25 -1.34
N LYS A 135 8.07 16.61 -0.54
CA LYS A 135 8.28 17.21 0.80
C LYS A 135 7.54 16.45 1.92
N TYR A 136 6.39 16.96 2.34
CA TYR A 136 5.59 16.48 3.45
C TYR A 136 4.92 15.14 3.07
N ASN A 137 5.04 14.15 3.95
CA ASN A 137 4.64 12.75 3.73
C ASN A 137 5.13 12.14 2.41
N GLY A 138 6.25 12.63 1.86
CA GLY A 138 6.77 12.20 0.57
C GLY A 138 5.87 12.58 -0.62
N LYS A 139 4.95 13.52 -0.45
CA LYS A 139 4.08 14.01 -1.53
C LYS A 139 4.71 15.19 -2.26
N GLU A 140 4.41 15.26 -3.54
CA GLU A 140 4.87 16.34 -4.43
C GLU A 140 4.15 17.64 -4.09
N LEU A 141 4.90 18.70 -3.86
CA LEU A 141 4.43 20.06 -3.62
C LEU A 141 4.50 20.85 -4.92
N ASP A 142 3.33 21.20 -5.48
CA ASP A 142 3.23 22.15 -6.58
C ASP A 142 3.20 23.58 -6.03
N ARG A 143 4.20 24.38 -6.39
CA ARG A 143 4.34 25.79 -6.00
C ARG A 143 4.15 26.75 -7.17
N ILE A 144 3.92 26.22 -8.37
CA ILE A 144 3.88 27.05 -9.57
C ILE A 144 2.66 27.97 -9.50
N HIS A 145 2.88 29.24 -9.84
CA HIS A 145 1.91 30.33 -9.70
C HIS A 145 1.44 30.60 -8.26
N GLY A 146 2.14 30.08 -7.25
CA GLY A 146 1.86 30.34 -5.83
C GLY A 146 0.72 29.51 -5.25
N VAL A 147 0.42 28.34 -5.84
CA VAL A 147 -0.64 27.46 -5.34
C VAL A 147 -0.28 26.76 -4.03
N ASP A 148 0.99 26.35 -3.87
CA ASP A 148 1.55 25.67 -2.69
C ASP A 148 0.70 24.47 -2.20
N TRP A 149 0.30 23.60 -3.12
CA TRP A 149 -0.52 22.41 -2.83
C TRP A 149 0.24 21.10 -2.99
N TYR A 150 -0.03 20.17 -2.08
CA TYR A 150 0.46 18.80 -2.16
C TYR A 150 -0.47 17.91 -2.97
N ASP A 151 0.12 17.06 -3.81
CA ASP A 151 -0.62 16.04 -4.53
C ASP A 151 -0.68 14.72 -3.73
N TYR A 152 -1.85 14.43 -3.17
CA TYR A 152 -2.16 13.15 -2.50
C TYR A 152 -2.90 12.18 -3.43
N GLU A 153 -2.68 12.31 -4.74
CA GLU A 153 -3.24 11.51 -5.84
C GLU A 153 -4.76 11.71 -6.00
N ALA A 154 -5.54 11.27 -5.01
CA ALA A 154 -7.00 11.39 -5.04
C ALA A 154 -7.48 12.84 -4.87
N ARG A 155 -6.71 13.66 -4.14
CA ARG A 155 -7.06 15.04 -3.76
C ARG A 155 -5.81 15.91 -3.66
N MET A 156 -5.95 17.19 -4.00
CA MET A 156 -4.94 18.20 -3.69
C MET A 156 -5.12 18.68 -2.25
N TYR A 157 -4.01 18.86 -1.55
CA TYR A 157 -3.97 19.23 -0.14
C TYR A 157 -3.26 20.56 0.07
N ASP A 158 -3.94 21.48 0.75
CA ASP A 158 -3.38 22.76 1.14
C ASP A 158 -2.83 22.67 2.57
N GLY A 159 -1.50 22.66 2.70
CA GLY A 159 -0.83 22.55 3.99
C GLY A 159 -0.90 23.81 4.85
N ALA A 160 -1.20 24.98 4.25
CA ALA A 160 -1.39 26.22 4.99
C ALA A 160 -2.79 26.25 5.65
N LEU A 161 -3.81 25.77 4.93
CA LEU A 161 -5.17 25.64 5.45
C LEU A 161 -5.37 24.37 6.30
N GLY A 162 -4.50 23.38 6.14
CA GLY A 162 -4.65 22.07 6.76
C GLY A 162 -5.86 21.30 6.22
N ARG A 163 -6.20 21.49 4.94
CA ARG A 163 -7.42 20.97 4.31
C ARG A 163 -7.19 20.43 2.91
N PHE A 164 -7.98 19.43 2.53
CA PHE A 164 -8.11 19.08 1.13
C PHE A 164 -8.89 20.17 0.38
N THR A 165 -8.55 20.39 -0.89
CA THR A 165 -9.18 21.42 -1.73
C THR A 165 -10.50 20.94 -2.34
N THR A 166 -10.72 19.62 -2.37
CA THR A 166 -11.92 19.00 -2.91
C THR A 166 -12.62 18.16 -1.84
N VAL A 167 -13.95 18.04 -1.96
CA VAL A 167 -14.76 17.16 -1.13
C VAL A 167 -14.21 15.74 -1.20
N ASP A 168 -14.12 15.08 -0.05
CA ASP A 168 -13.83 13.65 0.02
C ASP A 168 -14.83 12.88 -0.87
N PRO A 169 -14.40 12.13 -1.90
CA PRO A 169 -15.29 11.36 -2.76
C PRO A 169 -16.18 10.37 -1.99
N LEU A 170 -15.79 10.04 -0.76
CA LEU A 170 -16.51 9.11 0.11
C LEU A 170 -17.28 9.84 1.21
N THR A 171 -17.53 11.15 1.05
CA THR A 171 -18.12 11.96 2.11
C THR A 171 -19.50 11.50 2.57
N GLU A 172 -20.30 10.87 1.70
CA GLU A 172 -21.62 10.33 2.04
C GLU A 172 -21.55 9.19 3.07
N LYS A 173 -20.38 8.56 3.22
CA LYS A 173 -20.13 7.55 4.26
C LYS A 173 -19.76 8.18 5.62
N TYR A 174 -19.60 9.50 5.73
CA TYR A 174 -19.08 10.19 6.93
C TYR A 174 -19.84 11.48 7.30
N TYR A 175 -21.14 11.38 7.59
CA TYR A 175 -21.98 12.54 7.96
C TYR A 175 -21.43 13.39 9.12
N SER A 176 -20.63 12.82 10.03
CA SER A 176 -20.10 13.50 11.22
C SER A 176 -18.69 14.10 11.05
N THR A 177 -18.08 14.00 9.86
CA THR A 177 -16.73 14.54 9.59
C THR A 177 -16.80 15.65 8.54
N ASN A 178 -15.94 16.66 8.66
CA ASN A 178 -15.87 17.72 7.66
C ASN A 178 -15.36 17.17 6.32
N LEU A 179 -16.07 17.51 5.24
CA LEU A 179 -15.86 17.10 3.85
C LEU A 179 -14.41 17.28 3.34
N TYR A 180 -13.66 18.21 3.94
CA TYR A 180 -12.31 18.62 3.53
C TYR A 180 -11.24 18.39 4.61
N ALA A 181 -11.58 17.69 5.70
CA ALA A 181 -10.67 17.52 6.83
C ALA A 181 -9.42 16.70 6.46
N TYR A 182 -8.25 17.18 6.87
CA TYR A 182 -7.02 16.40 6.86
C TYR A 182 -6.73 15.80 8.24
N CYS A 183 -6.48 14.50 8.28
CA CYS A 183 -6.13 13.75 9.50
C CYS A 183 -7.06 13.97 10.72
N LYS A 184 -8.30 14.45 10.51
CA LYS A 184 -9.20 14.97 11.54
C LYS A 184 -8.52 15.94 12.53
N ASN A 185 -7.72 16.86 12.02
CA ASN A 185 -6.99 17.88 12.79
C ASN A 185 -5.94 17.33 13.78
N ASN A 186 -5.44 16.10 13.59
CA ASN A 186 -4.32 15.57 14.38
C ASN A 186 -3.17 15.07 13.47
N PRO A 187 -2.49 15.98 12.75
CA PRO A 187 -1.50 15.63 11.73
C PRO A 187 -0.11 15.29 12.31
N ILE A 188 0.11 15.45 13.63
CA ILE A 188 1.37 15.05 14.30
C ILE A 188 1.42 13.54 14.53
N ASN A 189 0.24 12.94 14.80
CA ASN A 189 0.10 11.52 15.14
C ASN A 189 -0.51 10.70 13.99
N ARG A 190 -0.89 11.35 12.88
CA ARG A 190 -1.61 10.72 11.77
C ARG A 190 -1.02 11.19 10.46
N ILE A 191 -0.95 10.27 9.53
CA ILE A 191 -0.56 10.50 8.14
C ILE A 191 -1.68 9.91 7.31
N ASP A 192 -1.96 10.49 6.15
CA ASP A 192 -2.83 9.88 5.14
C ASP A 192 -1.94 9.50 3.94
N PRO A 193 -1.24 8.33 3.94
CA PRO A 193 -0.14 8.06 3.00
C PRO A 193 -0.59 7.98 1.55
N ASP A 194 -1.84 7.57 1.31
CA ASP A 194 -2.44 7.36 -0.01
C ASP A 194 -3.99 7.35 0.02
N GLY A 195 -4.63 7.68 1.15
CA GLY A 195 -6.09 7.59 1.30
C GLY A 195 -6.62 6.20 1.70
N LYS A 196 -5.77 5.23 2.08
CA LYS A 196 -6.11 3.79 2.12
C LYS A 196 -6.12 3.12 3.52
N ASP A 197 -6.44 1.82 3.55
CA ASP A 197 -6.56 0.97 4.75
C ASP A 197 -5.26 0.22 5.09
N ASP A 198 -4.78 0.38 6.34
CA ASP A 198 -3.63 -0.27 6.93
C ASP A 198 -4.02 -1.29 8.03
N TYR A 199 -3.36 -2.46 7.98
CA TYR A 199 -3.51 -3.58 8.89
C TYR A 199 -2.15 -3.98 9.48
N LEU A 200 -2.15 -4.42 10.74
CA LEU A 200 -0.98 -4.86 11.47
C LEU A 200 -1.17 -6.30 11.96
N LEU A 201 -0.19 -7.15 11.68
CA LEU A 201 -0.13 -8.54 12.12
C LEU A 201 0.71 -8.67 13.39
N GLU A 202 0.08 -8.99 14.52
CA GLU A 202 0.77 -9.31 15.78
C GLU A 202 1.52 -10.65 15.71
N PRO A 203 2.57 -10.85 16.55
CA PRO A 203 3.31 -12.10 16.58
C PRO A 203 2.45 -13.33 16.84
N ARG A 204 1.34 -13.22 17.57
CA ARG A 204 0.41 -14.33 17.80
C ARG A 204 -0.58 -14.59 16.66
N GLY A 205 -0.44 -13.94 15.50
CA GLY A 205 -1.34 -14.14 14.36
C GLY A 205 -2.59 -13.24 14.35
N ARG A 206 -2.74 -12.36 15.34
CA ARG A 206 -3.90 -11.45 15.43
C ARG A 206 -3.75 -10.26 14.48
N LEU A 207 -4.82 -9.92 13.78
CA LEU A 207 -4.88 -8.73 12.95
C LEU A 207 -5.43 -7.52 13.73
N HIS A 208 -4.88 -6.36 13.45
CA HIS A 208 -5.39 -5.06 13.89
C HIS A 208 -5.55 -4.17 12.69
N ASN A 209 -6.73 -3.58 12.51
CA ASN A 209 -6.87 -2.49 11.57
C ASN A 209 -6.33 -1.22 12.26
N CYS A 210 -5.13 -0.81 11.84
CA CYS A 210 -4.49 0.43 12.28
C CYS A 210 -4.95 1.63 11.45
N THR A 211 -5.70 1.38 10.38
CA THR A 211 -6.47 2.41 9.67
C THR A 211 -7.33 3.17 10.68
N PRO A 212 -7.26 4.50 10.70
CA PRO A 212 -8.22 5.33 11.41
C PRO A 212 -9.66 4.87 11.12
N TYR A 213 -10.52 4.76 12.14
CA TYR A 213 -11.89 4.22 12.00
C TYR A 213 -12.69 4.82 10.83
N ALA A 214 -12.47 6.09 10.51
CA ALA A 214 -13.15 6.80 9.43
C ALA A 214 -12.50 6.67 8.05
N GLN A 215 -11.41 5.93 7.95
CA GLN A 215 -10.77 5.55 6.69
C GLN A 215 -10.99 4.07 6.35
N ARG A 216 -11.51 3.26 7.29
CA ARG A 216 -11.75 1.83 7.08
C ARG A 216 -12.73 1.54 5.95
N GLY A 217 -12.39 0.57 5.09
CA GLY A 217 -13.19 0.12 3.95
C GLY A 217 -13.28 1.13 2.81
N LYS A 218 -12.36 2.11 2.74
CA LYS A 218 -12.35 3.13 1.68
C LYS A 218 -11.45 2.77 0.50
N SER A 219 -10.43 1.98 0.76
CA SER A 219 -9.44 1.63 -0.24
C SER A 219 -9.88 0.47 -1.13
N GLY A 220 -9.41 0.47 -2.39
CA GLY A 220 -9.44 -0.73 -3.25
C GLY A 220 -8.33 -1.74 -2.91
N VAL A 221 -7.38 -1.38 -2.04
CA VAL A 221 -6.27 -2.22 -1.60
C VAL A 221 -6.00 -2.07 -0.10
N ASP A 222 -5.59 -3.15 0.56
CA ASP A 222 -5.22 -3.16 1.96
C ASP A 222 -3.71 -3.39 2.09
N LYS A 223 -3.05 -2.70 3.03
CA LYS A 223 -1.65 -2.98 3.39
C LYS A 223 -1.57 -3.81 4.66
N LEU A 224 -0.76 -4.87 4.65
CA LEU A 224 -0.50 -5.69 5.83
C LEU A 224 0.95 -5.52 6.29
N HIS A 225 1.12 -5.03 7.51
CA HIS A 225 2.42 -4.78 8.13
C HIS A 225 2.75 -5.84 9.19
N SER A 226 4.04 -6.20 9.29
CA SER A 226 4.54 -7.03 10.39
C SER A 226 4.66 -6.23 11.68
N TYR A 227 4.48 -6.86 12.84
CA TYR A 227 4.69 -6.21 14.14
C TYR A 227 6.17 -6.03 14.48
N SER A 228 6.59 -4.79 14.75
CA SER A 228 7.95 -4.42 15.17
C SER A 228 8.04 -4.15 16.68
N GLY A 229 7.70 -5.14 17.51
CA GLY A 229 8.10 -5.26 18.93
C GLY A 229 7.56 -4.22 19.93
N ASN A 230 7.70 -2.93 19.65
CA ASN A 230 7.64 -1.83 20.62
C ASN A 230 6.56 -0.78 20.31
N SER A 231 5.82 -0.89 19.20
CA SER A 231 4.71 0.01 18.89
C SER A 231 3.60 -0.71 18.11
N LYS A 232 2.33 -0.41 18.41
CA LYS A 232 1.17 -0.79 17.57
C LYS A 232 1.03 0.08 16.32
N SER A 233 2.17 0.59 15.83
CA SER A 233 2.24 1.41 14.61
C SER A 233 2.76 0.52 13.49
N PRO A 234 2.28 0.69 12.24
CA PRO A 234 2.79 -0.04 11.10
C PRO A 234 4.27 0.32 10.87
N MET A 235 5.17 -0.50 11.41
CA MET A 235 6.62 -0.41 11.26
C MET A 235 7.13 -1.83 11.01
N GLY A 236 7.85 -2.06 9.91
CA GLY A 236 8.35 -3.39 9.52
C GLY A 236 8.09 -3.72 8.05
N LYS A 237 8.25 -5.00 7.66
CA LYS A 237 7.94 -5.48 6.31
C LYS A 237 6.45 -5.30 6.04
N SER A 238 6.08 -5.15 4.76
CA SER A 238 4.67 -5.08 4.36
C SER A 238 4.41 -5.69 3.00
N ILE A 239 3.14 -6.04 2.77
CA ILE A 239 2.57 -6.41 1.46
C ILE A 239 1.35 -5.56 1.17
N THR A 240 0.94 -5.50 -0.10
CA THR A 240 -0.28 -4.80 -0.54
C THR A 240 -1.15 -5.79 -1.31
N VAL A 241 -2.39 -5.96 -0.87
CA VAL A 241 -3.37 -6.88 -1.48
C VAL A 241 -4.66 -6.14 -1.83
N LYS A 242 -5.56 -6.70 -2.65
CA LYS A 242 -6.88 -6.08 -2.86
C LYS A 242 -7.68 -6.08 -1.56
N SER A 243 -8.51 -5.05 -1.39
CA SER A 243 -9.34 -4.95 -0.21
C SER A 243 -10.39 -6.05 -0.17
N GLY A 244 -10.75 -6.46 1.05
CA GLY A 244 -11.81 -7.44 1.29
C GLY A 244 -11.36 -8.64 2.12
N LEU A 245 -10.20 -9.23 1.82
CA LEU A 245 -9.71 -10.38 2.57
C LEU A 245 -9.39 -10.01 4.03
N LEU A 246 -8.58 -8.97 4.25
CA LEU A 246 -8.13 -8.58 5.59
C LEU A 246 -9.24 -7.97 6.44
N SER A 247 -10.20 -7.26 5.82
CA SER A 247 -11.39 -6.76 6.50
C SER A 247 -12.31 -7.90 6.95
N GLN A 248 -12.60 -8.88 6.08
CA GLN A 248 -13.38 -10.07 6.44
C GLN A 248 -12.73 -10.84 7.59
N MET A 249 -11.40 -11.03 7.53
CA MET A 249 -10.64 -11.69 8.59
C MET A 249 -10.81 -10.99 9.96
N LEU A 250 -10.85 -9.66 9.97
CA LEU A 250 -11.09 -8.89 11.21
C LEU A 250 -12.52 -8.98 11.73
N GLU A 251 -13.51 -9.05 10.85
CA GLU A 251 -14.90 -9.24 11.24
C GLU A 251 -15.10 -10.60 11.90
N VAL A 252 -14.56 -11.65 11.28
CA VAL A 252 -14.50 -12.99 11.86
C VAL A 252 -13.76 -12.98 13.19
N GLN A 253 -12.61 -12.33 13.28
CA GLN A 253 -11.85 -12.25 14.52
C GLN A 253 -12.67 -11.64 15.68
N LYS A 254 -13.59 -10.71 15.40
CA LYS A 254 -14.49 -10.19 16.43
C LYS A 254 -15.59 -11.20 16.80
N LYS A 255 -16.14 -11.91 15.82
CA LYS A 255 -17.16 -12.95 16.01
C LYS A 255 -16.64 -14.11 16.86
N GLU A 256 -15.39 -14.49 16.65
CA GLU A 256 -14.68 -15.56 17.37
C GLU A 256 -14.03 -15.08 18.69
N GLU A 257 -14.46 -13.94 19.23
CA GLU A 257 -13.93 -13.32 20.46
C GLU A 257 -12.40 -13.08 20.48
N GLY A 258 -11.79 -13.05 19.29
CA GLY A 258 -10.36 -12.87 19.10
C GLY A 258 -9.52 -14.15 19.18
N TYR A 259 -10.13 -15.34 19.16
CA TYR A 259 -9.43 -16.62 19.22
C TYR A 259 -9.09 -17.23 17.86
N SER A 260 -9.82 -16.86 16.81
CA SER A 260 -9.54 -17.32 15.44
C SER A 260 -9.63 -16.16 14.46
N THR A 261 -9.00 -16.31 13.29
CA THR A 261 -8.98 -15.30 12.23
C THR A 261 -8.95 -16.01 10.91
N TYR A 262 -9.99 -15.86 10.10
CA TYR A 262 -10.09 -16.51 8.81
C TYR A 262 -10.89 -15.68 7.82
N GLY A 263 -10.57 -15.82 6.54
CA GLY A 263 -11.23 -15.12 5.43
C GLY A 263 -11.00 -15.84 4.11
N SER A 264 -11.73 -15.42 3.10
CA SER A 264 -11.71 -16.01 1.76
C SER A 264 -11.66 -14.96 0.67
N THR A 265 -11.07 -15.34 -0.47
CA THR A 265 -11.07 -14.50 -1.67
C THR A 265 -10.94 -15.36 -2.92
N ARG A 266 -11.46 -14.86 -4.05
CA ARG A 266 -11.23 -15.44 -5.38
C ARG A 266 -9.90 -14.99 -5.98
N ASN A 267 -9.24 -13.97 -5.41
CA ASN A 267 -7.89 -13.60 -5.81
C ASN A 267 -6.88 -14.51 -5.07
N ILE A 268 -6.54 -15.63 -5.71
CA ILE A 268 -5.67 -16.66 -5.12
C ILE A 268 -4.25 -16.11 -4.87
N GLU A 269 -3.78 -15.16 -5.68
CA GLU A 269 -2.50 -14.47 -5.49
C GLU A 269 -2.48 -13.69 -4.17
N ASP A 270 -3.48 -12.82 -3.95
CA ASP A 270 -3.59 -12.05 -2.69
C ASP A 270 -3.67 -12.98 -1.46
N ALA A 271 -4.42 -14.08 -1.56
CA ALA A 271 -4.51 -15.05 -0.47
C ALA A 271 -3.16 -15.72 -0.16
N ALA A 272 -2.41 -16.09 -1.20
CA ALA A 272 -1.08 -16.68 -1.04
C ALA A 272 -0.09 -15.66 -0.48
N GLU A 273 -0.18 -14.38 -0.87
CA GLU A 273 0.62 -13.30 -0.30
C GLU A 273 0.34 -13.14 1.19
N VAL A 274 -0.94 -13.05 1.58
CA VAL A 274 -1.33 -12.95 3.00
C VAL A 274 -0.84 -14.16 3.79
N PHE A 275 -1.05 -15.39 3.29
CA PHE A 275 -0.59 -16.60 3.96
C PHE A 275 0.93 -16.61 4.14
N LYS A 276 1.70 -16.41 3.06
CA LYS A 276 3.17 -16.45 3.09
C LYS A 276 3.72 -15.38 4.02
N PHE A 277 3.21 -14.15 3.90
CA PHE A 277 3.62 -13.04 4.76
C PHE A 277 3.31 -13.35 6.23
N ALA A 278 2.13 -13.89 6.52
CA ALA A 278 1.72 -14.16 7.90
C ALA A 278 2.49 -15.33 8.53
N ALA A 279 2.74 -16.40 7.78
CA ALA A 279 3.58 -17.51 8.21
C ALA A 279 5.03 -17.06 8.49
N ASP A 280 5.59 -16.18 7.67
CA ASP A 280 6.96 -15.67 7.85
C ASP A 280 7.08 -14.68 9.01
N ASN A 281 6.04 -13.88 9.27
CA ASN A 281 6.14 -12.73 10.18
C ASN A 281 5.36 -12.91 11.49
N SER A 282 4.75 -14.08 11.73
CA SER A 282 4.12 -14.42 13.01
C SER A 282 4.66 -15.73 13.59
N LYS A 283 4.29 -16.02 14.83
CA LYS A 283 4.54 -17.27 15.55
C LYS A 283 3.34 -18.21 15.52
N ALA A 284 2.23 -17.82 14.90
CA ALA A 284 1.05 -18.65 14.80
C ALA A 284 1.15 -19.61 13.60
N GLU A 285 0.47 -20.74 13.70
CA GLU A 285 0.21 -21.59 12.55
C GLU A 285 -0.89 -20.98 11.68
N TRP A 286 -0.61 -20.87 10.39
CA TRP A 286 -1.52 -20.38 9.38
C TRP A 286 -1.93 -21.51 8.47
N LYS A 287 -3.14 -21.42 7.94
CA LYS A 287 -3.72 -22.35 6.99
C LYS A 287 -3.99 -21.65 5.66
N PHE A 288 -3.76 -22.37 4.57
CA PHE A 288 -4.05 -21.95 3.20
C PHE A 288 -4.71 -23.12 2.48
N ASP A 289 -6.03 -23.00 2.31
CA ASP A 289 -6.85 -23.97 1.59
C ASP A 289 -7.35 -23.34 0.29
N VAL A 290 -7.45 -24.13 -0.78
CA VAL A 290 -8.07 -23.69 -2.04
C VAL A 290 -9.16 -24.65 -2.41
N TYR A 291 -10.31 -24.10 -2.79
CA TYR A 291 -11.52 -24.81 -3.18
C TYR A 291 -11.83 -24.54 -4.64
N ASN A 292 -12.23 -25.58 -5.37
CA ASN A 292 -12.64 -25.51 -6.76
C ASN A 292 -14.13 -25.82 -6.89
N ASP A 293 -14.89 -24.84 -7.35
CA ASP A 293 -16.31 -24.93 -7.66
C ASP A 293 -16.49 -24.77 -9.17
N ASP A 294 -16.47 -25.89 -9.90
CA ASP A 294 -16.61 -25.96 -11.36
C ASP A 294 -15.69 -24.99 -12.16
N GLY A 295 -14.42 -24.89 -11.73
CA GLY A 295 -13.40 -24.04 -12.35
C GLY A 295 -13.25 -22.66 -11.70
N ALA A 296 -14.14 -22.28 -10.78
CA ALA A 296 -13.99 -21.09 -9.96
C ALA A 296 -13.22 -21.43 -8.68
N PHE A 297 -11.99 -20.91 -8.56
CA PHE A 297 -11.16 -21.09 -7.38
C PHE A 297 -11.45 -20.04 -6.31
N THR A 298 -11.56 -20.50 -5.05
CA THR A 298 -11.64 -19.64 -3.86
C THR A 298 -10.62 -20.11 -2.83
N ALA A 299 -9.73 -19.21 -2.40
CA ALA A 299 -8.77 -19.49 -1.34
C ALA A 299 -9.33 -19.08 0.01
N VAL A 300 -8.97 -19.84 1.05
CA VAL A 300 -9.25 -19.55 2.46
C VAL A 300 -7.92 -19.45 3.20
N VAL A 301 -7.73 -18.35 3.91
CA VAL A 301 -6.58 -18.12 4.80
C VAL A 301 -7.08 -18.07 6.23
N ALA A 302 -6.45 -18.84 7.13
CA ALA A 302 -6.94 -18.96 8.50
C ALA A 302 -5.84 -19.17 9.56
N THR A 303 -6.12 -18.80 10.82
CA THR A 303 -5.30 -19.12 11.99
C THR A 303 -6.15 -19.18 13.26
N ASP A 304 -5.74 -19.99 14.23
CA ASP A 304 -6.27 -20.03 15.60
C ASP A 304 -5.43 -19.19 16.56
N GLN A 305 -4.53 -18.36 16.02
CA GLN A 305 -3.65 -17.47 16.77
C GLN A 305 -2.77 -18.21 17.82
N LYS A 306 -2.40 -19.46 17.50
CA LYS A 306 -1.64 -20.36 18.38
C LYS A 306 -0.44 -20.93 17.63
N GLU A 307 0.64 -21.16 18.37
CA GLU A 307 1.92 -21.62 17.81
C GLU A 307 1.92 -23.11 17.44
N ASN A 308 1.03 -23.91 18.04
CA ASN A 308 0.97 -25.38 17.91
C ASN A 308 -0.44 -25.90 17.63
N ASN A 309 -1.29 -25.09 17.00
CA ASN A 309 -2.64 -25.50 16.64
C ASN A 309 -3.09 -24.83 15.34
N VAL A 310 -3.24 -25.66 14.31
CA VAL A 310 -3.80 -25.25 13.03
C VAL A 310 -5.31 -25.07 13.16
N GLN A 311 -5.81 -23.95 12.63
CA GLN A 311 -7.25 -23.72 12.52
C GLN A 311 -7.93 -24.80 11.67
N ASN A 312 -9.13 -25.22 12.08
CA ASN A 312 -9.90 -26.18 11.32
C ASN A 312 -10.43 -25.53 10.02
N GLY A 313 -9.71 -25.73 8.91
CA GLY A 313 -10.08 -25.19 7.59
C GLY A 313 -11.49 -25.59 7.13
N ASP A 314 -12.02 -26.75 7.54
CA ASP A 314 -13.39 -27.16 7.20
C ASP A 314 -14.44 -26.35 7.97
N TYR A 315 -14.11 -25.91 9.18
CA TYR A 315 -14.93 -24.96 9.93
C TYR A 315 -14.91 -23.58 9.27
N ALA A 316 -13.72 -23.07 8.91
CA ALA A 316 -13.62 -21.78 8.22
C ALA A 316 -14.38 -21.80 6.88
N GLN A 317 -14.25 -22.86 6.09
CA GLN A 317 -14.98 -23.02 4.83
C GLN A 317 -16.49 -22.89 5.03
N LYS A 318 -17.03 -23.62 6.01
CA LYS A 318 -18.47 -23.63 6.30
C LYS A 318 -18.95 -22.26 6.77
N GLU A 319 -18.25 -21.63 7.70
CA GLU A 319 -18.63 -20.30 8.21
C GLU A 319 -18.52 -19.21 7.15
N LEU A 320 -17.56 -19.32 6.22
CA LEU A 320 -17.41 -18.40 5.09
C LEU A 320 -18.34 -18.73 3.90
N SER A 321 -19.10 -19.82 3.98
CA SER A 321 -19.96 -20.31 2.89
C SER A 321 -19.20 -20.52 1.56
N VAL A 322 -17.97 -21.04 1.64
CA VAL A 322 -17.14 -21.33 0.47
C VAL A 322 -17.54 -22.70 -0.10
N ASN A 323 -18.04 -22.69 -1.33
CA ASN A 323 -18.42 -23.90 -2.06
C ASN A 323 -17.23 -24.55 -2.78
N GLY A 324 -17.43 -25.77 -3.25
CA GLY A 324 -16.47 -26.51 -4.06
C GLY A 324 -15.68 -27.56 -3.30
N THR A 325 -14.90 -28.31 -4.07
CA THR A 325 -14.03 -29.38 -3.55
C THR A 325 -12.68 -28.83 -3.16
N LYS A 326 -12.14 -29.24 -2.00
CA LYS A 326 -10.80 -28.82 -1.57
C LYS A 326 -9.75 -29.43 -2.49
N VAL A 327 -8.96 -28.58 -3.13
CA VAL A 327 -7.86 -28.97 -4.04
C VAL A 327 -6.48 -28.71 -3.44
N VAL A 328 -6.38 -27.80 -2.46
CA VAL A 328 -5.16 -27.53 -1.68
C VAL A 328 -5.48 -27.47 -0.20
N ASN A 329 -4.60 -28.05 0.62
CA ASN A 329 -4.66 -28.05 2.08
C ASN A 329 -3.25 -27.87 2.66
N ILE A 330 -2.87 -26.64 2.98
CA ILE A 330 -1.56 -26.32 3.53
C ILE A 330 -1.71 -25.69 4.90
N HIS A 331 -0.80 -26.02 5.81
CA HIS A 331 -0.60 -25.23 7.01
C HIS A 331 0.88 -24.94 7.25
N SER A 332 1.18 -23.91 8.05
CA SER A 332 2.55 -23.53 8.37
C SER A 332 2.96 -24.01 9.75
N HIS A 333 4.22 -24.41 9.91
CA HIS A 333 4.86 -24.63 11.21
C HIS A 333 5.82 -23.47 11.55
N PRO A 334 5.53 -22.67 12.60
CA PRO A 334 6.38 -21.60 13.08
C PRO A 334 7.53 -22.12 13.96
N ASP A 335 7.36 -23.26 14.65
CA ASP A 335 8.39 -23.89 15.46
C ASP A 335 9.46 -24.55 14.57
N PRO A 336 10.74 -24.17 14.67
CA PRO A 336 11.83 -24.81 13.94
C PRO A 336 12.01 -26.31 14.24
N ASN A 337 11.44 -26.81 15.34
CA ASN A 337 11.48 -28.22 15.71
C ASN A 337 10.19 -28.98 15.36
N GLY A 338 9.22 -28.32 14.71
CA GLY A 338 7.99 -28.95 14.27
C GLY A 338 8.23 -30.08 13.25
N THR A 339 7.21 -30.91 13.04
CA THR A 339 7.27 -32.00 12.06
C THR A 339 7.45 -31.44 10.65
N LYS A 340 8.39 -31.99 9.89
CA LYS A 340 8.59 -31.67 8.48
C LYS A 340 7.70 -32.59 7.65
N GLY A 341 6.54 -32.07 7.26
CA GLY A 341 5.50 -32.86 6.61
C GLY A 341 4.35 -33.22 7.54
N GLY A 342 3.39 -33.99 7.04
CA GLY A 342 2.15 -34.29 7.76
C GLY A 342 2.39 -35.17 9.00
N SER A 343 1.77 -34.81 10.13
CA SER A 343 1.67 -35.71 11.29
C SER A 343 0.83 -36.95 10.98
N ASP A 344 0.82 -37.96 11.87
CA ASP A 344 -0.03 -39.15 11.70
C ASP A 344 -1.51 -38.78 11.51
N LYS A 345 -1.98 -37.74 12.22
CA LYS A 345 -3.34 -37.23 12.09
C LYS A 345 -3.57 -36.56 10.74
N ASP A 346 -2.59 -35.80 10.25
CA ASP A 346 -2.68 -35.15 8.94
C ASP A 346 -2.70 -36.18 7.81
N MET A 347 -1.85 -37.21 7.89
CA MET A 347 -1.84 -38.31 6.94
C MET A 347 -3.16 -39.09 6.97
N GLU A 348 -3.72 -39.36 8.15
CA GLU A 348 -5.03 -40.02 8.24
C GLU A 348 -6.14 -39.18 7.59
N ASN A 349 -6.12 -37.85 7.77
CA ASN A 349 -7.04 -36.94 7.09
C ASN A 349 -6.82 -36.92 5.57
N ALA A 350 -5.56 -36.96 5.12
CA ALA A 350 -5.19 -36.96 3.71
C ALA A 350 -5.65 -38.22 2.97
N LYS A 351 -5.89 -39.36 3.64
CA LYS A 351 -6.48 -40.56 3.01
C LYS A 351 -7.89 -40.32 2.47
N ARG A 352 -8.60 -39.32 3.01
CA ARG A 352 -10.00 -39.00 2.68
C ARG A 352 -10.13 -37.78 1.77
N SER A 353 -9.00 -37.21 1.33
CA SER A 353 -8.94 -35.97 0.56
C SER A 353 -8.08 -36.16 -0.69
N SER A 354 -8.56 -35.67 -1.83
CA SER A 354 -7.78 -35.56 -3.06
C SER A 354 -6.96 -34.27 -3.14
N ALA A 355 -7.01 -33.42 -2.12
CA ALA A 355 -6.27 -32.17 -2.09
C ALA A 355 -4.76 -32.43 -2.07
N ARG A 356 -3.98 -31.54 -2.66
CA ARG A 356 -2.55 -31.47 -2.39
C ARG A 356 -2.33 -31.00 -0.96
N ASN A 357 -1.64 -31.81 -0.18
CA ASN A 357 -1.38 -31.51 1.23
C ASN A 357 0.08 -31.13 1.42
N GLY A 358 0.33 -30.11 2.24
CA GLY A 358 1.68 -29.69 2.55
C GLY A 358 1.81 -28.97 3.88
N VAL A 359 3.03 -28.99 4.41
CA VAL A 359 3.43 -28.24 5.59
C VAL A 359 4.49 -27.22 5.20
N TYR A 360 4.17 -25.93 5.30
CA TYR A 360 5.13 -24.86 5.08
C TYR A 360 5.94 -24.60 6.35
N PHE A 361 7.23 -24.86 6.28
CA PHE A 361 8.11 -24.74 7.42
C PHE A 361 8.82 -23.39 7.41
N LYS A 362 8.50 -22.56 8.41
CA LYS A 362 9.00 -21.18 8.48
C LYS A 362 10.52 -21.11 8.53
N ALA A 363 11.14 -21.97 9.34
CA ALA A 363 12.57 -21.87 9.69
C ALA A 363 13.51 -21.96 8.47
N ASN A 364 13.12 -22.71 7.44
CA ASN A 364 13.89 -22.88 6.21
C ASN A 364 13.08 -22.55 4.95
N GLN A 365 11.91 -21.91 5.10
CA GLN A 365 11.02 -21.48 4.03
C GLN A 365 10.74 -22.60 2.99
N THR A 366 10.48 -23.81 3.46
CA THR A 366 10.30 -25.00 2.61
C THR A 366 8.92 -25.59 2.80
N LEU A 367 8.24 -25.94 1.71
CA LEU A 367 7.01 -26.72 1.70
C LEU A 367 7.33 -28.21 1.63
N TYR A 368 6.84 -28.98 2.61
CA TYR A 368 6.95 -30.43 2.68
C TYR A 368 5.60 -31.05 2.31
N GLU A 369 5.51 -31.65 1.12
CA GLU A 369 4.27 -32.30 0.67
C GLU A 369 4.08 -33.67 1.32
N TYR A 370 2.82 -34.02 1.61
CA TYR A 370 2.45 -35.30 2.20
C TYR A 370 1.17 -35.87 1.62
N ASN A 371 0.95 -37.17 1.85
CA ASN A 371 -0.27 -37.87 1.49
C ASN A 371 -0.67 -38.86 2.61
N GLY A 372 -1.69 -39.68 2.38
CA GLY A 372 -2.18 -40.62 3.38
C GLY A 372 -1.24 -41.78 3.76
N THR A 373 -0.05 -41.85 3.16
CA THR A 373 0.93 -42.93 3.35
C THR A 373 2.34 -42.44 3.65
N GLN A 374 2.70 -41.22 3.23
CA GLN A 374 4.05 -40.66 3.34
C GLN A 374 3.99 -39.20 3.79
N SER A 375 4.73 -38.88 4.85
CA SER A 375 4.78 -37.55 5.48
C SER A 375 5.65 -36.54 4.72
N ASN A 376 6.69 -36.98 4.01
CA ASN A 376 7.58 -36.09 3.26
C ASN A 376 7.88 -36.69 1.89
N ILE A 377 7.04 -36.34 0.91
CA ILE A 377 7.10 -36.83 -0.46
C ILE A 377 8.01 -35.92 -1.30
N ARG A 378 7.92 -34.61 -1.06
CA ARG A 378 8.68 -33.58 -1.77
C ARG A 378 9.02 -32.44 -0.84
N GLU A 379 10.24 -31.94 -0.99
CA GLU A 379 10.75 -30.75 -0.31
C GLU A 379 10.94 -29.65 -1.34
N ILE A 380 10.23 -28.53 -1.16
CA ILE A 380 10.14 -27.48 -2.17
C ILE A 380 10.46 -26.13 -1.52
N PRO A 381 11.59 -25.49 -1.84
CA PRO A 381 11.89 -24.15 -1.36
C PRO A 381 10.87 -23.13 -1.90
N ILE A 382 10.30 -22.31 -1.01
CA ILE A 382 9.28 -21.29 -1.35
C ILE A 382 9.83 -19.90 -1.03
N GLN A 383 10.28 -19.19 -2.06
CA GLN A 383 10.83 -17.83 -1.92
C GLN A 383 9.73 -16.76 -1.99
N SER A 384 8.68 -16.99 -2.78
CA SER A 384 7.56 -16.06 -2.96
C SER A 384 6.19 -16.75 -2.91
N ALA A 385 5.12 -15.95 -2.80
CA ALA A 385 3.75 -16.44 -2.92
C ALA A 385 3.46 -17.02 -4.32
N VAL A 386 4.06 -16.44 -5.37
CA VAL A 386 3.95 -16.96 -6.74
C VAL A 386 4.60 -18.33 -6.86
N ASP A 387 5.75 -18.56 -6.21
CA ASP A 387 6.38 -19.88 -6.17
C ASP A 387 5.46 -20.90 -5.49
N LEU A 388 4.84 -20.53 -4.37
CA LEU A 388 3.86 -21.39 -3.69
C LEU A 388 2.74 -21.82 -4.64
N LEU A 389 2.14 -20.89 -5.37
CA LEU A 389 1.01 -21.21 -6.26
C LEU A 389 1.42 -22.04 -7.48
N ARG A 390 2.58 -21.76 -8.08
CA ARG A 390 3.14 -22.59 -9.18
C ARG A 390 3.36 -24.02 -8.74
N GLN A 391 3.90 -24.21 -7.55
CA GLN A 391 4.17 -25.54 -7.00
C GLN A 391 2.89 -26.31 -6.73
N LEU A 392 1.80 -25.60 -6.40
CA LEU A 392 0.48 -26.19 -6.19
C LEU A 392 -0.31 -26.44 -7.48
N GLY A 393 0.17 -25.94 -8.62
CA GLY A 393 -0.47 -26.14 -9.93
C GLY A 393 -1.74 -25.31 -10.10
N ILE A 394 -1.82 -24.13 -9.47
CA ILE A 394 -3.00 -23.23 -9.51
C ILE A 394 -2.65 -21.84 -10.08
N TYR A 395 -1.46 -21.69 -10.66
CA TYR A 395 -0.93 -20.45 -11.26
C TYR A 395 -0.53 -20.66 -12.71
#